data_AF-A0A914W6U6-F1
#
_entry.id   AF-A0A914W6U6-F1
#
_cell.length_a   1.000
_cell.length_b   1.000
_cell.length_c   1.000
_cell.angle_alpha   90.00
_cell.angle_beta   90.00
_cell.angle_gamma   90.00
#
_symmetry.space_group_name_H-M   'P 1'
#
loop_
_entity.id
_entity.type
_entity.pdbx_description
1 polymer ?
#
loop_
_entity_poly.entity_id
_entity_poly.type
_entity_poly.pdbx_seq_one_letter_code
_entity_poly.pdbx_strand_id
1 'polypeptide(L)'
;MLRFVIFNALLIILQIESVQASSCGTGAVPFRLEVLPSGAVSLGCAVPSCFGGEEGGTEAHQHKDSEFNPSDETANRKDGFIRDNDAQRPRFRQKTAPRQKAVCEDVASSLTCTGLNEWVGGIGGSKDGKGPTKFQCCTYSGMAQSTVLGGTVIGENEALVGGEVLTNGRQTAFDVISNVQQIISPSQKVQYRVTTRRMSCPPDPEEEFNKVDSIVEQEIDSIISTPPEVPPAPQGPPQAPFFAQSAIGSAPAVFAPAVAQGVAVAPVGVGPTACFSADSLLLTKMGQTKRMDELKIGDEILSTAFGPQAVFITVESFLHRLPHTKTQFLRIETSDGSVIKLTKQHIIFVIKGNKENFLAAQDVKVGDQLLQRDGKEFSPILVTNLTMVEEIGAFAPMTSNGLLVVNGMVASCHSVNKMLSLQHTFLGFMRRLDSFFSQWQQIFFDIDMSVSNGFVDVPTGTWQLLSVLEYIIPISPFMSWI
;
A
#
# COMPACT_ATOMS: atom_id res chain seq x y z
N MET A 1 -53.47 -18.75 -12.49
CA MET A 1 -52.47 -19.23 -11.51
C MET A 1 -51.05 -19.19 -12.05
N LEU A 2 -50.73 -19.86 -13.17
CA LEU A 2 -49.35 -19.95 -13.67
C LEU A 2 -48.66 -18.59 -13.94
N ARG A 3 -49.38 -17.61 -14.52
CA ARG A 3 -48.87 -16.25 -14.73
C ARG A 3 -48.61 -15.47 -13.44
N PHE A 4 -49.36 -15.74 -12.37
CA PHE A 4 -49.19 -15.10 -11.07
C PHE A 4 -47.97 -15.67 -10.34
N VAL A 5 -47.74 -16.98 -10.46
CA VAL A 5 -46.54 -17.65 -9.93
C VAL A 5 -45.28 -17.19 -10.67
N ILE A 6 -45.34 -17.10 -12.00
CA ILE A 6 -44.22 -16.60 -12.82
C ILE A 6 -43.91 -15.13 -12.52
N PHE A 7 -44.94 -14.29 -12.35
CA PHE A 7 -44.75 -12.86 -12.02
C PHE A 7 -44.16 -12.68 -10.62
N ASN A 8 -44.61 -13.45 -9.61
CA ASN A 8 -44.01 -13.41 -8.27
C ASN A 8 -42.60 -14.03 -8.24
N ALA A 9 -42.32 -15.07 -9.02
CA ALA A 9 -40.98 -15.63 -9.16
C ALA A 9 -40.03 -14.63 -9.86
N LEU A 10 -40.49 -13.91 -10.88
CA LEU A 10 -39.73 -12.82 -11.52
C LEU A 10 -39.51 -11.63 -10.59
N LEU A 11 -40.49 -11.28 -9.75
CA LEU A 11 -40.34 -10.25 -8.72
C LEU A 11 -39.34 -10.66 -7.62
N ILE A 12 -39.32 -11.94 -7.22
CA ILE A 12 -38.32 -12.47 -6.28
C ILE A 12 -36.92 -12.51 -6.92
N ILE A 13 -36.81 -12.81 -8.22
CA ILE A 13 -35.54 -12.75 -8.96
C ILE A 13 -35.07 -11.29 -9.17
N LEU A 14 -36.00 -10.35 -9.37
CA LEU A 14 -35.72 -8.90 -9.46
C LEU A 14 -35.43 -8.23 -8.09
N GLN A 15 -35.73 -8.91 -6.98
CA GLN A 15 -35.37 -8.49 -5.60
C GLN A 15 -34.02 -9.06 -5.14
N ILE A 16 -33.34 -9.85 -5.99
CA ILE A 16 -31.93 -10.15 -5.78
C ILE A 16 -31.17 -8.91 -6.25
N GLU A 17 -31.15 -7.87 -5.43
CA GLU A 17 -30.00 -6.97 -5.44
C GLU A 17 -28.80 -7.87 -5.14
N SER A 18 -28.05 -8.22 -6.18
CA SER A 18 -26.72 -8.77 -6.01
C SER A 18 -25.96 -7.71 -5.23
N VAL A 19 -25.87 -7.88 -3.91
CA VAL A 19 -24.92 -7.13 -3.09
C VAL A 19 -23.55 -7.64 -3.52
N GLN A 20 -23.07 -7.16 -4.66
CA GLN A 20 -21.72 -7.42 -5.13
C GLN A 20 -20.81 -6.86 -4.04
N ALA A 21 -19.95 -7.70 -3.51
CA ALA A 21 -18.94 -7.26 -2.58
C ALA A 21 -17.92 -6.41 -3.34
N SER A 22 -17.40 -5.38 -2.70
CA SER A 22 -16.29 -4.63 -3.27
C SER A 22 -15.02 -5.46 -3.19
N SER A 23 -14.26 -5.54 -4.26
CA SER A 23 -13.15 -6.48 -4.42
C SER A 23 -11.94 -5.82 -5.08
N CYS A 24 -10.75 -6.19 -4.61
CA CYS A 24 -9.49 -5.96 -5.29
C CYS A 24 -9.35 -6.80 -6.57
N GLY A 25 -10.22 -7.77 -6.81
CA GLY A 25 -10.08 -8.72 -7.92
C GLY A 25 -8.90 -9.68 -7.73
N THR A 26 -8.61 -10.45 -8.76
CA THR A 26 -7.57 -11.48 -8.76
C THR A 26 -6.17 -10.94 -9.00
N GLY A 27 -6.06 -9.74 -9.58
CA GLY A 27 -4.80 -9.13 -9.99
C GLY A 27 -4.23 -8.07 -9.04
N ALA A 28 -4.93 -7.71 -7.96
CA ALA A 28 -4.45 -6.72 -6.99
C ALA A 28 -4.41 -7.28 -5.55
N VAL A 29 -3.61 -6.66 -4.70
CA VAL A 29 -3.45 -7.03 -3.28
C VAL A 29 -3.96 -5.92 -2.37
N PRO A 30 -4.57 -6.26 -1.22
CA PRO A 30 -5.06 -5.27 -0.26
C PRO A 30 -3.90 -4.66 0.53
N PHE A 31 -3.71 -3.35 0.42
CA PHE A 31 -2.63 -2.63 1.12
C PHE A 31 -3.13 -1.60 2.14
N ARG A 32 -4.39 -1.17 2.05
CA ARG A 32 -4.98 -0.19 2.97
C ARG A 32 -6.36 -0.60 3.46
N LEU A 33 -6.63 -0.40 4.74
CA LEU A 33 -7.97 -0.44 5.32
C LEU A 33 -8.21 0.84 6.10
N GLU A 34 -9.32 1.52 5.81
CA GLU A 34 -9.78 2.71 6.52
C GLU A 34 -11.16 2.46 7.11
N VAL A 35 -11.39 2.92 8.33
CA VAL A 35 -12.72 2.92 8.96
C VAL A 35 -13.31 4.32 8.84
N LEU A 36 -14.44 4.42 8.15
CA LEU A 36 -15.16 5.67 7.92
C LEU A 36 -15.82 6.17 9.22
N PRO A 37 -16.24 7.45 9.28
CA PRO A 37 -17.01 7.98 10.42
C PRO A 37 -18.28 7.17 10.73
N SER A 38 -18.87 6.51 9.73
CA SER A 38 -20.04 5.64 9.90
C SER A 38 -19.73 4.29 10.54
N GLY A 39 -18.45 3.90 10.67
CA GLY A 39 -18.02 2.56 11.08
C GLY A 39 -17.93 1.55 9.92
N ALA A 40 -18.34 1.94 8.70
CA ALA A 40 -18.08 1.17 7.49
C ALA A 40 -16.59 1.20 7.12
N VAL A 41 -16.13 0.23 6.34
CA VAL A 41 -14.72 0.12 5.94
C VAL A 41 -14.53 0.46 4.48
N SER A 42 -13.35 0.98 4.15
CA SER A 42 -12.90 1.24 2.78
C SER A 42 -11.58 0.48 2.52
N LEU A 43 -11.55 -0.30 1.44
CA LEU A 43 -10.41 -1.16 1.07
C LEU A 43 -9.58 -0.55 -0.06
N GLY A 44 -8.30 -0.29 0.20
CA GLY A 44 -7.34 0.13 -0.83
C GLY A 44 -6.52 -1.04 -1.36
N CYS A 45 -6.50 -1.17 -2.68
CA CYS A 45 -5.88 -2.26 -3.42
C CYS A 45 -4.70 -1.74 -4.26
N ALA A 46 -3.66 -2.53 -4.44
CA ALA A 46 -2.46 -2.15 -5.21
C ALA A 46 -2.02 -3.30 -6.10
N VAL A 47 -1.33 -3.00 -7.19
CA VAL A 47 -0.75 -3.99 -8.10
C VAL A 47 0.77 -3.87 -8.00
N PRO A 48 1.45 -4.63 -7.13
CA PRO A 48 2.90 -4.55 -7.00
C PRO A 48 3.62 -5.22 -8.17
N SER A 49 4.91 -4.93 -8.37
CA SER A 49 5.68 -5.43 -9.53
C SER A 49 5.74 -6.96 -9.65
N CYS A 50 5.68 -7.68 -8.53
CA CYS A 50 5.76 -9.14 -8.51
C CYS A 50 4.40 -9.85 -8.72
N PHE A 51 3.29 -9.11 -8.83
CA PHE A 51 1.93 -9.67 -8.77
C PHE A 51 1.02 -9.08 -9.86
N GLY A 52 -0.04 -9.79 -10.22
CA GLY A 52 -1.06 -9.37 -11.19
C GLY A 52 -0.81 -9.78 -12.64
N GLY A 53 0.22 -10.59 -12.91
CA GLY A 53 0.56 -11.05 -14.26
C GLY A 53 0.13 -12.49 -14.55
N GLU A 54 -0.20 -12.76 -15.82
CA GLU A 54 -0.48 -14.12 -16.32
C GLU A 54 0.81 -14.90 -16.62
N GLU A 55 0.65 -16.19 -16.89
CA GLU A 55 1.77 -17.06 -17.27
C GLU A 55 2.51 -16.53 -18.51
N GLY A 56 3.84 -16.49 -18.42
CA GLY A 56 4.71 -16.07 -19.51
C GLY A 56 4.74 -14.58 -19.82
N GLY A 57 4.32 -13.74 -18.88
CA GLY A 57 4.52 -12.29 -18.97
C GLY A 57 3.52 -11.55 -19.86
N THR A 58 2.48 -12.23 -20.31
CA THR A 58 1.34 -11.60 -20.99
C THR A 58 0.49 -10.79 -20.00
N GLU A 59 0.12 -9.57 -20.41
CA GLU A 59 -0.83 -8.67 -19.74
C GLU A 59 -0.67 -8.47 -18.22
N ALA A 60 0.44 -7.87 -17.79
CA ALA A 60 0.66 -7.45 -16.39
C ALA A 60 -0.18 -6.24 -15.91
N HIS A 61 -1.29 -5.92 -16.59
CA HIS A 61 -2.12 -4.73 -16.37
C HIS A 61 -3.50 -5.01 -15.77
N GLN A 62 -3.78 -6.24 -15.33
CA GLN A 62 -5.16 -6.67 -15.12
C GLN A 62 -5.58 -6.59 -13.64
N HIS A 63 -5.91 -5.37 -13.18
CA HIS A 63 -6.89 -5.16 -12.11
C HIS A 63 -8.29 -4.86 -12.71
N LYS A 64 -8.53 -5.37 -13.94
CA LYS A 64 -9.78 -5.14 -14.69
C LYS A 64 -11.01 -5.74 -14.00
N ASP A 65 -10.79 -6.63 -13.05
CA ASP A 65 -11.80 -7.32 -12.24
C ASP A 65 -11.94 -6.72 -10.82
N SER A 66 -11.28 -5.60 -10.52
CA SER A 66 -11.54 -4.86 -9.28
C SER A 66 -12.83 -4.06 -9.40
N GLU A 67 -13.71 -4.18 -8.41
CA GLU A 67 -15.02 -3.54 -8.38
C GLU A 67 -15.27 -2.93 -7.00
N PHE A 68 -15.76 -1.68 -6.93
CA PHE A 68 -15.99 -1.00 -5.65
C PHE A 68 -17.32 -0.27 -5.67
N ASN A 69 -18.09 -0.44 -4.59
CA ASN A 69 -19.42 0.10 -4.41
C ASN A 69 -19.41 1.47 -3.73
N PRO A 70 -20.52 2.22 -3.77
CA PRO A 70 -20.69 3.42 -2.95
C PRO A 70 -20.64 3.09 -1.45
N SER A 71 -19.87 3.86 -0.68
CA SER A 71 -19.70 3.68 0.76
C SER A 71 -20.87 4.21 1.61
N ASP A 72 -21.70 5.09 1.05
CA ASP A 72 -22.94 5.58 1.67
C ASP A 72 -24.02 5.91 0.62
N GLU A 73 -25.23 6.22 1.08
CA GLU A 73 -26.39 6.57 0.24
C GLU A 73 -26.25 7.94 -0.47
N THR A 74 -25.32 8.79 -0.03
CA THR A 74 -25.04 10.11 -0.64
C THR A 74 -24.02 10.08 -1.79
N ALA A 75 -23.43 8.91 -2.04
CA ALA A 75 -22.73 8.49 -3.27
C ALA A 75 -21.46 9.26 -3.69
N ASN A 76 -20.81 10.02 -2.82
CA ASN A 76 -19.59 10.75 -3.22
C ASN A 76 -18.28 9.99 -3.00
N ARG A 77 -18.30 8.86 -2.28
CA ARG A 77 -17.11 8.05 -1.97
C ARG A 77 -17.40 6.56 -2.18
N LYS A 78 -16.42 5.83 -2.72
CA LYS A 78 -16.46 4.37 -2.86
C LYS A 78 -15.87 3.69 -1.62
N ASP A 79 -16.34 2.50 -1.32
CA ASP A 79 -15.83 1.64 -0.26
C ASP A 79 -14.53 0.89 -0.66
N GLY A 80 -13.90 1.31 -1.74
CA GLY A 80 -12.52 0.95 -2.04
C GLY A 80 -11.99 1.63 -3.28
N PHE A 81 -10.71 1.38 -3.57
CA PHE A 81 -10.00 1.97 -4.70
C PHE A 81 -8.76 1.16 -5.08
N ILE A 82 -8.29 1.33 -6.31
CA ILE A 82 -6.96 0.86 -6.76
C ILE A 82 -5.98 2.02 -6.63
N ARG A 83 -4.78 1.75 -6.12
CA ARG A 83 -3.69 2.72 -5.99
C ARG A 83 -3.33 3.25 -7.37
N ASP A 84 -3.40 4.56 -7.51
CA ASP A 84 -3.03 5.25 -8.74
C ASP A 84 -1.55 4.96 -9.10
N ASN A 85 -1.22 5.04 -10.39
CA ASN A 85 0.11 4.78 -10.97
C ASN A 85 0.55 3.32 -11.09
N ASP A 86 -0.13 2.36 -10.44
CA ASP A 86 0.22 0.94 -10.57
C ASP A 86 0.00 0.39 -11.99
N ALA A 87 -0.94 1.00 -12.74
CA ALA A 87 -1.22 0.69 -14.14
C ALA A 87 -0.12 1.16 -15.10
N GLN A 88 0.60 2.23 -14.75
CA GLN A 88 1.59 2.90 -15.60
C GLN A 88 3.03 2.44 -15.31
N ARG A 89 3.23 1.69 -14.24
CA ARG A 89 4.56 1.22 -13.85
C ARG A 89 5.11 0.23 -14.89
N PRO A 90 6.32 0.44 -15.42
CA PRO A 90 6.96 -0.53 -16.29
C PRO A 90 7.22 -1.82 -15.52
N ARG A 91 6.82 -2.95 -16.10
CA ARG A 91 7.01 -4.28 -15.52
C ARG A 91 7.84 -5.12 -16.46
N PHE A 92 8.97 -5.58 -15.96
CA PHE A 92 9.71 -6.65 -16.60
C PHE A 92 9.19 -7.97 -16.05
N ARG A 93 8.88 -8.91 -16.93
CA ARG A 93 8.47 -10.26 -16.56
C ARG A 93 8.99 -11.24 -17.58
N GLN A 94 9.64 -12.30 -17.10
CA GLN A 94 10.22 -13.31 -17.97
C GLN A 94 9.12 -14.12 -18.67
N LYS A 95 9.43 -14.63 -19.88
CA LYS A 95 8.49 -15.48 -20.64
C LYS A 95 8.21 -16.84 -19.98
N THR A 96 9.03 -17.22 -19.02
CA THR A 96 8.88 -18.45 -18.23
C THR A 96 8.22 -18.18 -16.87
N ALA A 97 7.88 -16.93 -16.56
CA ALA A 97 7.37 -16.56 -15.25
C ALA A 97 5.98 -17.19 -14.99
N PRO A 98 5.79 -17.87 -13.85
CA PRO A 98 4.52 -18.53 -13.52
C PRO A 98 3.45 -17.48 -13.20
N ARG A 99 2.18 -17.78 -13.47
CA ARG A 99 1.03 -16.91 -13.14
C ARG A 99 1.09 -16.40 -11.68
N GLN A 100 0.95 -15.08 -11.50
CA GLN A 100 0.96 -14.43 -10.19
C GLN A 100 -0.38 -13.72 -9.93
N LYS A 101 -1.47 -14.50 -9.84
CA LYS A 101 -2.81 -14.01 -9.51
C LYS A 101 -3.40 -14.79 -8.35
N ALA A 102 -4.30 -14.16 -7.61
CA ALA A 102 -5.03 -14.81 -6.53
C ALA A 102 -6.25 -15.55 -7.06
N VAL A 103 -6.76 -16.46 -6.23
CA VAL A 103 -8.06 -17.12 -6.42
C VAL A 103 -8.97 -16.67 -5.28
N CYS A 104 -10.04 -15.96 -5.64
CA CYS A 104 -10.95 -15.32 -4.69
C CYS A 104 -12.28 -16.08 -4.58
N GLU A 105 -12.89 -16.04 -3.40
CA GLU A 105 -14.28 -16.47 -3.21
C GLU A 105 -15.22 -15.66 -4.10
N ASP A 106 -16.30 -16.25 -4.64
CA ASP A 106 -17.24 -15.52 -5.51
C ASP A 106 -18.02 -14.42 -4.77
N VAL A 107 -18.20 -14.55 -3.45
CA VAL A 107 -18.97 -13.62 -2.60
C VAL A 107 -18.27 -13.38 -1.26
N ALA A 108 -18.37 -12.16 -0.74
CA ALA A 108 -17.93 -11.84 0.61
C ALA A 108 -18.89 -12.43 1.64
N SER A 109 -18.54 -13.59 2.20
CA SER A 109 -19.37 -14.31 3.18
C SER A 109 -18.66 -14.57 4.51
N SER A 110 -17.32 -14.49 4.50
CA SER A 110 -16.45 -14.76 5.64
C SER A 110 -16.46 -13.62 6.65
N LEU A 111 -16.33 -13.93 7.94
CA LEU A 111 -16.19 -12.91 9.00
C LEU A 111 -14.73 -12.52 9.25
N THR A 112 -13.79 -13.34 8.78
CA THR A 112 -12.34 -13.21 8.94
C THR A 112 -11.66 -14.12 7.90
N CYS A 113 -10.47 -13.76 7.43
CA CYS A 113 -9.64 -14.59 6.55
C CYS A 113 -8.45 -15.11 7.35
N THR A 114 -8.45 -16.39 7.70
CA THR A 114 -7.44 -16.97 8.61
C THR A 114 -6.48 -17.94 7.93
N GLY A 115 -6.64 -18.21 6.63
CA GLY A 115 -5.75 -19.10 5.90
C GLY A 115 -4.31 -18.61 5.90
N LEU A 116 -3.37 -19.56 5.90
CA LEU A 116 -1.94 -19.26 5.82
C LEU A 116 -1.56 -18.60 4.48
N ASN A 117 -2.29 -18.96 3.42
CA ASN A 117 -2.07 -18.49 2.07
C ASN A 117 -3.12 -17.47 1.62
N GLU A 118 -3.80 -16.81 2.56
CA GLU A 118 -4.96 -15.97 2.28
C GLU A 118 -4.76 -14.52 2.67
N TRP A 119 -5.54 -13.65 2.03
CA TRP A 119 -5.74 -12.26 2.44
C TRP A 119 -7.18 -11.81 2.26
N VAL A 120 -7.51 -10.63 2.78
CA VAL A 120 -8.81 -9.98 2.59
C VAL A 120 -8.84 -9.32 1.22
N GLY A 121 -9.42 -9.98 0.23
CA GLY A 121 -9.49 -9.47 -1.14
C GLY A 121 -10.71 -8.61 -1.43
N GLY A 122 -11.71 -8.63 -0.55
CA GLY A 122 -12.91 -7.81 -0.72
C GLY A 122 -13.70 -7.64 0.57
N ILE A 123 -14.66 -6.72 0.53
CA ILE A 123 -15.55 -6.34 1.62
C ILE A 123 -17.01 -6.42 1.17
N GLY A 124 -17.88 -6.86 2.08
CA GLY A 124 -19.33 -6.88 1.88
C GLY A 124 -20.06 -6.71 3.21
N GLY A 125 -21.38 -6.62 3.16
CA GLY A 125 -22.21 -6.47 4.34
C GLY A 125 -22.59 -5.02 4.65
N SER A 126 -22.67 -4.67 5.93
CA SER A 126 -23.30 -3.42 6.40
C SER A 126 -22.54 -2.15 5.96
N LYS A 127 -23.24 -1.29 5.20
CA LYS A 127 -22.76 0.02 4.73
C LYS A 127 -22.83 1.12 5.80
N ASP A 128 -23.62 0.90 6.84
CA ASP A 128 -23.83 1.82 7.95
C ASP A 128 -23.00 1.47 9.19
N GLY A 129 -22.10 0.49 9.08
CA GLY A 129 -21.22 0.03 10.16
C GLY A 129 -21.93 -0.68 11.32
N LYS A 130 -23.26 -0.78 11.32
CA LYS A 130 -24.05 -1.33 12.45
C LYS A 130 -24.24 -2.84 12.39
N GLY A 131 -24.05 -3.44 11.22
CA GLY A 131 -24.16 -4.88 11.00
C GLY A 131 -22.81 -5.57 10.89
N PRO A 132 -22.81 -6.91 10.75
CA PRO A 132 -21.58 -7.68 10.56
C PRO A 132 -20.95 -7.32 9.21
N THR A 133 -19.67 -6.96 9.24
CA THR A 133 -18.86 -6.83 8.04
C THR A 133 -18.45 -8.21 7.55
N LYS A 134 -18.61 -8.44 6.25
CA LYS A 134 -18.19 -9.67 5.57
C LYS A 134 -16.98 -9.38 4.70
N PHE A 135 -16.15 -10.39 4.54
CA PHE A 135 -14.92 -10.34 3.76
C PHE A 135 -14.95 -11.42 2.69
N GLN A 136 -14.39 -11.10 1.54
CA GLN A 136 -14.07 -12.04 0.48
C GLN A 136 -12.61 -12.46 0.69
N CYS A 137 -12.37 -13.74 0.95
CA CYS A 137 -11.01 -14.24 1.12
C CYS A 137 -10.44 -14.63 -0.24
N CYS A 138 -9.19 -14.23 -0.49
CA CYS A 138 -8.44 -14.61 -1.68
C CYS A 138 -7.20 -15.39 -1.28
N THR A 139 -6.93 -16.47 -2.00
CA THR A 139 -5.79 -17.37 -1.80
C THR A 139 -4.70 -17.09 -2.82
N TYR A 140 -3.44 -17.15 -2.38
CA TYR A 140 -2.27 -17.01 -3.23
C TYR A 140 -1.08 -17.77 -2.63
N SER A 141 -0.43 -18.63 -3.42
CA SER A 141 0.65 -19.50 -2.96
C SER A 141 1.88 -18.74 -2.44
N GLY A 142 2.17 -17.55 -2.97
CA GLY A 142 3.27 -16.71 -2.51
C GLY A 142 3.12 -16.21 -1.06
N MET A 143 1.93 -16.35 -0.46
CA MET A 143 1.69 -16.05 0.95
C MET A 143 2.22 -17.14 1.91
N ALA A 144 2.55 -18.33 1.43
CA ALA A 144 3.01 -19.45 2.28
C ALA A 144 4.25 -19.13 3.12
N GLN A 145 5.14 -18.29 2.58
CA GLN A 145 6.37 -17.84 3.24
C GLN A 145 6.24 -16.43 3.84
N SER A 146 5.03 -15.88 3.87
CA SER A 146 4.80 -14.53 4.39
C SER A 146 4.94 -14.48 5.91
N THR A 147 5.49 -13.37 6.40
CA THR A 147 5.72 -13.15 7.84
C THR A 147 4.61 -12.28 8.42
N VAL A 148 4.02 -12.67 9.55
CA VAL A 148 3.02 -11.85 10.24
C VAL A 148 3.73 -10.68 10.93
N LEU A 149 3.33 -9.45 10.61
CA LEU A 149 3.90 -8.23 11.21
C LEU A 149 3.19 -7.83 12.51
N GLY A 150 1.92 -8.21 12.66
CA GLY A 150 1.13 -7.94 13.86
C GLY A 150 -0.33 -7.61 13.54
N GLY A 151 -1.14 -7.51 14.60
CA GLY A 151 -2.55 -7.12 14.53
C GLY A 151 -2.79 -5.77 15.20
N THR A 152 -3.16 -4.75 14.41
CA THR A 152 -3.48 -3.40 14.90
C THR A 152 -4.99 -3.24 15.02
N VAL A 153 -5.47 -2.68 16.12
CA VAL A 153 -6.89 -2.33 16.27
C VAL A 153 -7.08 -0.91 15.76
N ILE A 154 -7.97 -0.72 14.79
CA ILE A 154 -8.35 0.59 14.25
C ILE A 154 -9.84 0.87 14.46
N GLY A 155 -10.18 2.12 14.78
CA GLY A 155 -11.55 2.61 14.96
C GLY A 155 -11.95 3.67 13.93
N GLU A 156 -13.11 4.31 14.11
CA GLU A 156 -13.63 5.38 13.23
C GLU A 156 -12.58 6.46 12.93
N ASN A 157 -12.45 6.84 11.64
CA ASN A 157 -11.47 7.79 11.11
C ASN A 157 -10.00 7.35 11.21
N GLU A 158 -9.74 6.09 11.53
CA GLU A 158 -8.40 5.53 11.54
C GLU A 158 -8.17 4.69 10.28
N ALA A 159 -6.91 4.61 9.87
CA ALA A 159 -6.50 3.79 8.73
C ALA A 159 -5.19 3.09 9.02
N LEU A 160 -5.09 1.84 8.57
CA LEU A 160 -3.86 1.08 8.52
C LEU A 160 -3.42 0.94 7.05
N VAL A 161 -2.15 1.24 6.78
CA VAL A 161 -1.56 1.12 5.45
C VAL A 161 -0.28 0.30 5.52
N GLY A 162 -0.22 -0.75 4.70
CA GLY A 162 0.96 -1.52 4.35
C GLY A 162 1.62 -0.96 3.08
N GLY A 163 1.96 -1.82 2.12
CA GLY A 163 2.55 -1.42 0.85
C GLY A 163 3.99 -1.89 0.66
N GLU A 164 4.74 -1.19 -0.19
CA GLU A 164 6.04 -1.66 -0.66
C GLU A 164 7.12 -1.55 0.40
N VAL A 165 7.95 -2.60 0.48
CA VAL A 165 9.15 -2.64 1.31
C VAL A 165 10.34 -2.59 0.38
N LEU A 166 11.14 -1.53 0.50
CA LEU A 166 12.32 -1.33 -0.34
C LEU A 166 13.60 -1.58 0.45
N THR A 167 14.53 -2.30 -0.18
CA THR A 167 15.91 -2.45 0.28
C THR A 167 16.82 -1.88 -0.81
N ASN A 168 17.65 -0.89 -0.48
CA ASN A 168 18.52 -0.20 -1.45
C ASN A 168 17.77 0.41 -2.66
N GLY A 169 16.52 0.86 -2.45
CA GLY A 169 15.67 1.41 -3.52
C GLY A 169 15.02 0.36 -4.42
N ARG A 170 15.28 -0.93 -4.22
CA ARG A 170 14.60 -2.04 -4.92
C ARG A 170 13.53 -2.65 -4.02
N GLN A 171 12.35 -2.90 -4.58
CA GLN A 171 11.29 -3.60 -3.87
C GLN A 171 11.73 -5.04 -3.56
N THR A 172 11.64 -5.44 -2.29
CA THR A 172 11.99 -6.80 -1.83
C THR A 172 10.80 -7.52 -1.25
N ALA A 173 9.84 -6.78 -0.72
CA ALA A 173 8.64 -7.30 -0.10
C ALA A 173 7.46 -6.34 -0.27
N PHE A 174 6.28 -6.82 0.11
CA PHE A 174 5.07 -6.02 0.15
C PHE A 174 4.24 -6.42 1.38
N ASP A 175 3.75 -5.42 2.11
CA ASP A 175 2.96 -5.59 3.31
C ASP A 175 1.47 -5.58 2.95
N VAL A 176 0.82 -6.74 3.03
CA VAL A 176 -0.59 -6.96 2.66
C VAL A 176 -1.49 -7.09 3.88
N ILE A 177 -2.76 -6.69 3.74
CA ILE A 177 -3.79 -6.90 4.76
C ILE A 177 -4.32 -8.32 4.65
N SER A 178 -3.76 -9.19 5.49
CA SER A 178 -4.06 -10.62 5.48
C SER A 178 -5.36 -10.99 6.18
N ASN A 179 -5.74 -10.25 7.22
CA ASN A 179 -6.95 -10.54 7.96
C ASN A 179 -7.56 -9.26 8.54
N VAL A 180 -8.89 -9.24 8.64
CA VAL A 180 -9.67 -8.22 9.32
C VAL A 180 -10.72 -8.91 10.18
N GLN A 181 -10.84 -8.47 11.42
CA GLN A 181 -11.84 -8.96 12.36
C GLN A 181 -12.57 -7.77 12.97
N GLN A 182 -13.89 -7.69 12.76
CA GLN A 182 -14.73 -6.69 13.41
C GLN A 182 -14.83 -6.97 14.92
N ILE A 183 -14.64 -5.93 15.72
CA ILE A 183 -14.75 -5.92 17.18
C ILE A 183 -15.89 -4.98 17.53
N ILE A 184 -16.96 -5.54 18.06
CA ILE A 184 -18.10 -4.75 18.56
C ILE A 184 -17.84 -4.47 20.04
N SER A 185 -17.54 -3.22 20.36
CA SER A 185 -17.31 -2.81 21.76
C SER A 185 -18.65 -2.74 22.53
N PRO A 186 -18.65 -2.97 23.86
CA PRO A 186 -19.83 -2.78 24.71
C PRO A 186 -20.43 -1.37 24.62
N SER A 187 -19.60 -0.38 24.24
CA SER A 187 -19.97 1.02 24.03
C SER A 187 -20.60 1.31 22.66
N GLN A 188 -20.97 0.28 21.88
CA GLN A 188 -21.49 0.37 20.50
C GLN A 188 -20.54 1.02 19.46
N LYS A 189 -19.27 1.22 19.80
CA LYS A 189 -18.26 1.67 18.84
C LYS A 189 -17.67 0.48 18.09
N VAL A 190 -17.69 0.55 16.77
CA VAL A 190 -17.13 -0.50 15.91
C VAL A 190 -15.65 -0.26 15.72
N GLN A 191 -14.86 -1.30 15.99
CA GLN A 191 -13.43 -1.34 15.76
C GLN A 191 -13.10 -2.55 14.90
N TYR A 192 -11.92 -2.55 14.31
CA TYR A 192 -11.43 -3.66 13.49
C TYR A 192 -10.02 -4.01 13.91
N ARG A 193 -9.76 -5.29 14.19
CA ARG A 193 -8.40 -5.81 14.30
C ARG A 193 -7.92 -6.20 12.91
N VAL A 194 -6.89 -5.53 12.44
CA VAL A 194 -6.31 -5.70 11.11
C VAL A 194 -4.94 -6.33 11.24
N THR A 195 -4.74 -7.47 10.58
CA THR A 195 -3.46 -8.19 10.58
C THR A 195 -2.74 -7.99 9.26
N THR A 196 -1.50 -7.50 9.34
CA THR A 196 -0.64 -7.30 8.17
C THR A 196 0.38 -8.44 8.06
N ARG A 197 0.60 -8.93 6.84
CA ARG A 197 1.65 -9.91 6.52
C ARG A 197 2.59 -9.34 5.47
N ARG A 198 3.88 -9.63 5.63
CA ARG A 198 4.93 -9.30 4.67
C ARG A 198 5.10 -10.45 3.69
N MET A 199 4.67 -10.25 2.45
CA MET A 199 4.92 -11.19 1.36
C MET A 199 6.22 -10.86 0.63
N SER A 200 6.96 -11.88 0.23
CA SER A 200 8.14 -11.71 -0.63
C SER A 200 7.68 -11.18 -1.99
N CYS A 201 8.29 -10.09 -2.46
CA CYS A 201 7.90 -9.43 -3.70
C CYS A 201 9.08 -8.77 -4.41
N PRO A 202 10.16 -9.52 -4.71
CA PRO A 202 11.24 -9.01 -5.54
C PRO A 202 10.75 -8.83 -7.00
N PRO A 203 11.15 -7.77 -7.72
CA PRO A 203 10.91 -7.67 -9.15
C PRO A 203 11.79 -8.68 -9.90
N ASP A 204 11.29 -9.20 -11.00
CA ASP A 204 12.05 -10.06 -11.91
C ASP A 204 13.31 -9.31 -12.40
N PRO A 205 14.46 -9.98 -12.49
CA PRO A 205 15.69 -9.36 -12.99
C PRO A 205 15.54 -9.00 -14.46
N GLU A 206 15.98 -7.80 -14.85
CA GLU A 206 15.89 -7.26 -16.22
C GLU A 206 16.75 -8.03 -17.25
N GLU A 207 17.75 -8.79 -16.78
CA GLU A 207 18.69 -9.51 -17.63
C GLU A 207 18.49 -11.02 -17.52
N GLU A 208 18.18 -11.66 -18.64
CA GLU A 208 18.00 -13.12 -18.70
C GLU A 208 19.36 -13.84 -18.81
N PHE A 209 20.40 -13.17 -19.33
CA PHE A 209 21.75 -13.73 -19.47
C PHE A 209 22.82 -12.63 -19.45
N ASN A 210 23.77 -12.72 -18.52
CA ASN A 210 25.10 -12.19 -18.81
C ASN A 210 25.69 -13.06 -19.93
N LYS A 211 26.25 -12.47 -20.99
CA LYS A 211 27.10 -13.23 -21.91
C LYS A 211 28.31 -13.71 -21.11
N VAL A 212 28.25 -14.96 -20.67
CA VAL A 212 29.41 -15.63 -20.09
C VAL A 212 30.33 -15.93 -21.27
N ASP A 213 31.57 -15.41 -21.23
CA ASP A 213 32.56 -15.79 -22.23
C ASP A 213 32.69 -17.31 -22.21
N SER A 214 32.78 -17.94 -23.39
CA SER A 214 32.82 -19.40 -23.54
C SER A 214 33.95 -20.08 -22.76
N ILE A 215 34.96 -19.31 -22.34
CA ILE A 215 36.05 -19.72 -21.46
C ILE A 215 35.54 -20.00 -20.03
N VAL A 216 34.63 -19.17 -19.52
CA VAL A 216 34.07 -19.28 -18.17
C VAL A 216 33.04 -20.41 -18.09
N GLU A 217 32.29 -20.69 -19.16
CA GLU A 217 31.40 -21.87 -19.23
C GLU A 217 32.20 -23.17 -19.13
N GLN A 218 33.35 -23.27 -19.82
CA GLN A 218 34.23 -24.44 -19.74
C GLN A 218 34.86 -24.62 -18.35
N GLU A 219 35.15 -23.52 -17.66
CA GLU A 219 35.70 -23.54 -16.31
C GLU A 219 34.65 -24.01 -15.28
N ILE A 220 33.39 -23.56 -15.41
CA ILE A 220 32.28 -23.99 -14.55
C ILE A 220 31.98 -25.49 -14.73
N ASP A 221 31.95 -25.99 -15.97
CA ASP A 221 31.74 -27.42 -16.24
C ASP A 221 32.88 -28.29 -15.68
N SER A 222 34.12 -27.79 -15.67
CA SER A 222 35.27 -28.49 -15.09
C SER A 222 35.19 -28.60 -13.55
N ILE A 223 34.58 -27.61 -12.89
CA ILE A 223 34.39 -27.58 -11.44
C ILE A 223 33.22 -28.46 -11.00
N ILE A 224 32.15 -28.55 -11.80
CA ILE A 224 30.97 -29.37 -11.47
C ILE A 224 31.22 -30.86 -11.75
N SER A 225 32.07 -31.18 -12.73
CA SER A 225 32.41 -32.56 -13.10
C SER A 225 33.49 -33.21 -12.23
N THR A 226 34.12 -32.47 -11.31
CA THR A 226 35.07 -33.02 -10.34
C THR A 226 34.32 -33.54 -9.10
N PRO A 227 34.29 -34.86 -8.84
CA PRO A 227 33.71 -35.38 -7.61
C PRO A 227 34.52 -34.89 -6.42
N PRO A 228 33.89 -34.52 -5.28
CA PRO A 228 34.63 -34.15 -4.09
C PRO A 228 35.47 -35.35 -3.63
N GLU A 229 36.78 -35.15 -3.49
CA GLU A 229 37.68 -36.13 -2.89
C GLU A 229 37.26 -36.33 -1.43
N VAL A 230 36.61 -37.46 -1.14
CA VAL A 230 36.20 -37.82 0.22
C VAL A 230 37.44 -38.29 0.97
N PRO A 231 37.95 -37.56 1.98
CA PRO A 231 39.06 -38.06 2.77
C PRO A 231 38.62 -39.33 3.53
N PRO A 232 39.51 -40.34 3.67
CA PRO A 232 39.15 -41.59 4.32
C PRO A 232 38.75 -41.36 5.77
N ALA A 233 37.62 -41.98 6.16
CA ALA A 233 37.05 -41.86 7.50
C ALA A 233 38.07 -42.30 8.57
N PRO A 234 38.20 -41.57 9.69
CA PRO A 234 39.03 -42.00 10.81
C PRO A 234 38.45 -43.28 11.43
N GLN A 235 39.30 -44.28 11.60
CA GLN A 235 38.95 -45.54 12.26
C GLN A 235 38.57 -45.26 13.72
N GLY A 236 37.31 -45.48 14.06
CA GLY A 236 36.81 -45.41 15.43
C GLY A 236 37.39 -46.53 16.31
N PRO A 237 37.49 -46.32 17.64
CA PRO A 237 38.03 -47.31 18.56
C PRO A 237 37.13 -48.56 18.67
N PRO A 238 37.70 -49.71 19.06
CA PRO A 238 37.02 -51.01 19.01
C PRO A 238 35.84 -51.07 19.98
N GLN A 239 34.73 -51.63 19.47
CA GLN A 239 33.49 -51.84 20.21
C GLN A 239 33.66 -52.92 21.29
N ALA A 240 33.21 -52.62 22.51
CA ALA A 240 33.03 -53.60 23.58
C ALA A 240 31.77 -54.46 23.32
N PRO A 241 31.75 -55.73 23.76
CA PRO A 241 30.74 -56.70 23.33
C PRO A 241 29.36 -56.43 23.94
N PHE A 242 28.36 -56.58 23.07
CA PHE A 242 26.93 -56.62 23.34
C PHE A 242 26.56 -57.73 24.31
N PHE A 243 25.81 -57.39 25.36
CA PHE A 243 24.94 -58.34 26.05
C PHE A 243 23.52 -58.19 25.53
N ALA A 244 23.02 -59.29 24.97
CA ALA A 244 21.65 -59.46 24.52
C ALA A 244 20.71 -59.68 25.71
N GLN A 245 19.54 -59.04 25.70
CA GLN A 245 18.34 -59.62 26.29
C GLN A 245 17.13 -59.40 25.40
N SER A 246 16.47 -60.52 25.12
CA SER A 246 15.30 -60.67 24.27
C SER A 246 14.01 -60.35 25.01
N ALA A 247 13.10 -59.71 24.27
CA ALA A 247 11.63 -59.72 24.27
C ALA A 247 10.84 -60.29 25.47
N ILE A 248 9.73 -59.60 25.82
CA ILE A 248 8.34 -60.06 25.63
C ILE A 248 7.39 -58.90 26.04
N GLY A 249 6.33 -58.65 25.25
CA GLY A 249 5.13 -57.98 25.78
C GLY A 249 4.45 -56.98 24.85
N SER A 250 3.63 -57.49 23.93
CA SER A 250 2.70 -56.77 23.06
C SER A 250 1.49 -56.16 23.80
N ALA A 251 1.12 -54.91 23.51
CA ALA A 251 -0.27 -54.39 23.51
C ALA A 251 -0.36 -52.99 22.83
N PRO A 252 -1.52 -52.58 22.29
CA PRO A 252 -1.61 -51.71 21.13
C PRO A 252 -1.73 -50.21 21.44
N ALA A 253 -1.52 -49.43 20.38
CA ALA A 253 -1.56 -47.98 20.30
C ALA A 253 -2.86 -47.35 20.83
N VAL A 254 -2.70 -46.32 21.66
CA VAL A 254 -3.70 -45.27 21.88
C VAL A 254 -3.02 -43.95 21.53
N PHE A 255 -3.48 -43.34 20.44
CA PHE A 255 -3.12 -41.98 20.07
C PHE A 255 -3.68 -41.00 21.11
N ALA A 256 -2.80 -40.21 21.73
CA ALA A 256 -3.14 -38.96 22.38
C ALA A 256 -2.22 -37.86 21.81
N PRO A 257 -2.74 -36.67 21.47
CA PRO A 257 -1.97 -35.65 20.78
C PRO A 257 -0.99 -35.01 21.76
N ALA A 258 0.28 -34.91 21.35
CA ALA A 258 1.29 -34.18 22.10
C ALA A 258 0.92 -32.69 22.11
N VAL A 259 0.71 -32.19 23.33
CA VAL A 259 0.61 -30.77 23.66
C VAL A 259 1.90 -30.08 23.21
N ALA A 260 1.81 -29.30 22.14
CA ALA A 260 2.88 -28.39 21.74
C ALA A 260 3.01 -27.30 22.81
N GLN A 261 4.12 -27.32 23.54
CA GLN A 261 4.50 -26.26 24.45
C GLN A 261 4.71 -24.98 23.64
N GLY A 262 3.80 -24.03 23.82
CA GLY A 262 3.86 -22.72 23.20
C GLY A 262 5.09 -21.96 23.70
N VAL A 263 6.04 -21.73 22.81
CA VAL A 263 6.95 -20.60 22.94
C VAL A 263 6.09 -19.36 22.74
N ALA A 264 5.80 -18.67 23.84
CA ALA A 264 5.21 -17.34 23.81
C ALA A 264 6.22 -16.38 23.17
N VAL A 265 6.15 -16.24 21.85
CA VAL A 265 6.77 -15.12 21.16
C VAL A 265 5.89 -13.92 21.47
N ALA A 266 6.30 -13.12 22.46
CA ALA A 266 5.74 -11.79 22.65
C ALA A 266 5.87 -11.04 21.32
N PRO A 267 4.80 -10.45 20.79
CA PRO A 267 4.87 -9.74 19.52
C PRO A 267 5.76 -8.51 19.73
N VAL A 268 6.97 -8.54 19.19
CA VAL A 268 7.75 -7.32 18.97
C VAL A 268 7.02 -6.58 17.86
N GLY A 269 6.06 -5.74 18.26
CA GLY A 269 5.30 -4.91 17.34
C GLY A 269 6.28 -4.05 16.55
N VAL A 270 6.34 -4.26 15.24
CA VAL A 270 6.91 -3.27 14.33
C VAL A 270 5.91 -2.13 14.34
N GLY A 271 6.18 -1.12 15.18
CA GLY A 271 5.44 0.12 15.18
C GLY A 271 5.45 0.76 13.78
N PRO A 272 4.52 1.68 13.50
CA PRO A 272 4.42 2.34 12.20
C PRO A 272 5.78 2.91 11.75
N THR A 273 6.14 2.69 10.49
CA THR A 273 7.50 2.86 9.99
C THR A 273 7.88 4.32 9.74
N ALA A 274 6.96 5.16 9.24
CA ALA A 274 7.10 6.62 9.17
C ALA A 274 5.88 7.31 9.77
N CYS A 275 6.01 7.85 10.98
CA CYS A 275 4.98 8.66 11.63
C CYS A 275 5.59 9.82 12.43
N PHE A 276 4.77 10.84 12.67
CA PHE A 276 4.97 11.90 13.63
C PHE A 276 4.13 11.64 14.90
N SER A 277 4.53 12.24 16.01
CA SER A 277 3.77 12.18 17.26
C SER A 277 2.50 13.02 17.21
N ALA A 278 1.49 12.65 17.99
CA ALA A 278 0.19 13.32 18.04
C ALA A 278 0.25 14.82 18.34
N ASP A 279 1.19 15.22 19.21
CA ASP A 279 1.38 16.59 19.67
C ASP A 279 2.25 17.45 18.74
N SER A 280 2.71 16.88 17.62
CA SER A 280 3.42 17.64 16.59
C SER A 280 2.53 18.76 16.03
N LEU A 281 3.11 19.91 15.74
CA LEU A 281 2.46 21.16 15.38
C LEU A 281 2.71 21.51 13.92
N LEU A 282 1.66 21.89 13.22
CA LEU A 282 1.70 22.36 11.83
C LEU A 282 1.10 23.76 11.73
N LEU A 283 1.72 24.63 10.93
CA LEU A 283 1.17 25.95 10.64
C LEU A 283 0.15 25.84 9.50
N THR A 284 -1.06 26.32 9.71
CA THR A 284 -2.10 26.38 8.70
C THR A 284 -2.08 27.71 7.94
N LYS A 285 -2.65 27.75 6.73
CA LYS A 285 -2.75 28.96 5.90
C LYS A 285 -3.48 30.13 6.60
N MET A 286 -4.38 29.81 7.52
CA MET A 286 -5.09 30.80 8.34
C MET A 286 -4.21 31.42 9.46
N GLY A 287 -2.93 31.07 9.53
CA GLY A 287 -2.00 31.54 10.54
C GLY A 287 -2.16 30.84 11.90
N GLN A 288 -3.04 29.86 12.00
CA GLN A 288 -3.25 29.07 13.21
C GLN A 288 -2.31 27.87 13.24
N THR A 289 -1.79 27.54 14.42
CA THR A 289 -1.06 26.29 14.64
C THR A 289 -2.06 25.19 14.99
N LYS A 290 -1.92 24.02 14.37
CA LYS A 290 -2.80 22.87 14.57
C LYS A 290 -1.97 21.66 14.98
N ARG A 291 -2.49 20.84 15.90
CA ARG A 291 -1.83 19.59 16.24
C ARG A 291 -2.02 18.53 15.17
N MET A 292 -1.11 17.58 15.11
CA MET A 292 -1.08 16.50 14.14
C MET A 292 -2.30 15.58 14.25
N ASP A 293 -2.79 15.33 15.48
CA ASP A 293 -4.00 14.54 15.74
C ASP A 293 -5.30 15.27 15.37
N GLU A 294 -5.31 16.60 15.42
CA GLU A 294 -6.42 17.45 15.02
C GLU A 294 -6.51 17.68 13.50
N LEU A 295 -5.42 17.41 12.77
CA LEU A 295 -5.29 17.63 11.34
C LEU A 295 -6.33 16.83 10.55
N LYS A 296 -6.93 17.45 9.53
CA LYS A 296 -7.98 16.88 8.68
C LYS A 296 -7.55 16.90 7.21
N ILE A 297 -8.08 15.96 6.44
CA ILE A 297 -7.97 16.00 4.97
C ILE A 297 -8.64 17.28 4.48
N GLY A 298 -7.99 17.98 3.55
CA GLY A 298 -8.42 19.29 3.06
C GLY A 298 -7.80 20.49 3.80
N ASP A 299 -7.18 20.29 4.96
CA ASP A 299 -6.47 21.38 5.63
C ASP A 299 -5.27 21.86 4.78
N GLU A 300 -5.07 23.17 4.66
CA GLU A 300 -3.90 23.75 4.01
C GLU A 300 -2.80 24.05 5.03
N ILE A 301 -1.69 23.32 4.95
CA ILE A 301 -0.55 23.39 5.88
C ILE A 301 0.72 23.91 5.22
N LEU A 302 1.62 24.44 6.04
CA LEU A 302 2.89 24.97 5.57
C LEU A 302 3.82 23.86 5.08
N SER A 303 4.44 24.12 3.92
CA SER A 303 5.44 23.29 3.26
C SER A 303 6.47 24.17 2.53
N THR A 304 7.41 23.54 1.82
CA THR A 304 8.41 24.19 0.97
C THR A 304 8.33 23.69 -0.47
N ALA A 305 8.55 24.56 -1.45
CA ALA A 305 8.52 24.22 -2.87
C ALA A 305 9.92 23.94 -3.43
N PHE A 306 10.68 23.02 -2.81
CA PHE A 306 12.07 22.71 -3.17
C PHE A 306 12.89 24.00 -3.44
N GLY A 307 13.01 24.84 -2.41
CA GLY A 307 13.69 26.13 -2.49
C GLY A 307 13.40 27.01 -1.25
N PRO A 308 13.81 28.30 -1.26
CA PRO A 308 13.61 29.19 -0.11
C PRO A 308 12.15 29.64 0.08
N GLN A 309 11.23 29.22 -0.80
CA GLN A 309 9.85 29.71 -0.81
C GLN A 309 8.93 28.81 -0.01
N ALA A 310 8.32 29.42 1.00
CA ALA A 310 7.27 28.84 1.81
C ALA A 310 5.95 28.79 1.01
N VAL A 311 5.31 27.63 0.99
CA VAL A 311 4.02 27.41 0.31
C VAL A 311 3.02 26.76 1.25
N PHE A 312 1.74 27.03 1.07
CA PHE A 312 0.67 26.29 1.73
C PHE A 312 0.11 25.26 0.77
N ILE A 313 -0.03 24.03 1.25
CA ILE A 313 -0.50 22.89 0.45
C ILE A 313 -1.55 22.10 1.22
N THR A 314 -2.46 21.49 0.47
CA THR A 314 -3.54 20.69 1.02
C THR A 314 -3.05 19.32 1.51
N VAL A 315 -3.54 18.90 2.68
CA VAL A 315 -3.45 17.51 3.15
C VAL A 315 -4.43 16.66 2.34
N GLU A 316 -3.91 15.78 1.48
CA GLU A 316 -4.73 15.00 0.54
C GLU A 316 -5.24 13.70 1.18
N SER A 317 -4.44 13.08 2.06
CA SER A 317 -4.81 11.85 2.76
C SER A 317 -3.92 11.61 3.99
N PHE A 318 -4.14 10.51 4.72
CA PHE A 318 -3.22 10.00 5.74
C PHE A 318 -2.74 8.61 5.33
N LEU A 319 -1.43 8.38 5.40
CA LEU A 319 -0.83 7.06 5.30
C LEU A 319 -1.06 6.27 6.59
N HIS A 320 -0.84 6.88 7.75
CA HIS A 320 -1.18 6.30 9.05
C HIS A 320 -1.96 7.33 9.87
N ARG A 321 -3.02 6.88 10.55
CA ARG A 321 -3.78 7.68 11.53
C ARG A 321 -4.18 6.77 12.67
N LEU A 322 -3.30 6.67 13.66
CA LEU A 322 -3.36 5.68 14.74
C LEU A 322 -3.32 6.39 16.11
N PRO A 323 -4.38 7.10 16.53
CA PRO A 323 -4.41 7.96 17.72
C PRO A 323 -4.25 7.20 19.04
N HIS A 324 -4.50 5.88 19.05
CA HIS A 324 -4.43 5.05 20.26
C HIS A 324 -3.22 4.09 20.27
N THR A 325 -2.36 4.14 19.26
CA THR A 325 -1.21 3.23 19.14
C THR A 325 0.01 3.76 19.88
N LYS A 326 0.54 2.97 20.82
CA LYS A 326 1.81 3.24 21.49
C LYS A 326 2.97 3.04 20.50
N THR A 327 3.78 4.06 20.30
CA THR A 327 4.83 4.10 19.27
C THR A 327 6.10 4.72 19.82
N GLN A 328 7.26 4.21 19.38
CA GLN A 328 8.56 4.78 19.70
C GLN A 328 8.97 5.83 18.68
N PHE A 329 9.33 7.02 19.15
CA PHE A 329 9.79 8.15 18.35
C PHE A 329 11.23 8.52 18.71
N LEU A 330 12.00 8.90 17.70
CA LEU A 330 13.25 9.62 17.91
C LEU A 330 12.90 11.10 18.11
N ARG A 331 13.22 11.61 19.30
CA ARG A 331 13.09 12.99 19.71
C ARG A 331 14.40 13.72 19.41
N ILE A 332 14.36 14.63 18.44
CA ILE A 332 15.48 15.45 18.01
C ILE A 332 15.30 16.85 18.59
N GLU A 333 16.23 17.29 19.44
CA GLU A 333 16.27 18.67 19.95
C GLU A 333 17.26 19.51 19.14
N THR A 334 16.91 20.77 18.91
CA THR A 334 17.72 21.76 18.19
C THR A 334 18.25 22.86 19.11
N SER A 335 19.20 23.65 18.62
CA SER A 335 19.90 24.68 19.41
C SER A 335 19.02 25.81 19.95
N ASP A 336 17.86 26.05 19.35
CA ASP A 336 16.86 27.02 19.79
C ASP A 336 15.85 26.43 20.81
N GLY A 337 15.98 25.15 21.15
CA GLY A 337 15.05 24.41 22.01
C GLY A 337 13.84 23.83 21.28
N SER A 338 13.73 24.01 19.96
CA SER A 338 12.71 23.34 19.15
C SER A 338 12.93 21.83 19.13
N VAL A 339 11.85 21.09 18.94
CA VAL A 339 11.84 19.62 19.02
C VAL A 339 11.00 19.06 17.90
N ILE A 340 11.48 18.03 17.23
CA ILE A 340 10.68 17.20 16.33
C ILE A 340 10.75 15.73 16.76
N LYS A 341 9.60 15.05 16.71
CA LYS A 341 9.45 13.64 17.09
C LYS A 341 8.92 12.83 15.90
N LEU A 342 9.75 11.91 15.42
CA LEU A 342 9.47 11.10 14.25
C LEU A 342 10.00 9.68 14.43
N THR A 343 9.36 8.70 13.81
CA THR A 343 9.82 7.30 13.89
C THR A 343 11.16 7.12 13.17
N LYS A 344 11.91 6.07 13.52
CA LYS A 344 13.29 5.85 13.06
C LYS A 344 13.50 5.92 11.54
N GLN A 345 12.53 5.43 10.76
CA GLN A 345 12.64 5.38 9.29
C GLN A 345 12.02 6.60 8.59
N HIS A 346 11.47 7.57 9.34
CA HIS A 346 10.86 8.74 8.77
C HIS A 346 11.94 9.69 8.19
N ILE A 347 11.74 10.19 6.97
CA ILE A 347 12.73 11.01 6.27
C ILE A 347 12.65 12.48 6.71
N ILE A 348 13.78 13.06 7.09
CA ILE A 348 13.94 14.47 7.46
C ILE A 348 15.02 15.16 6.62
N PHE A 349 14.87 16.47 6.40
CA PHE A 349 15.85 17.27 5.68
C PHE A 349 17.04 17.62 6.56
N VAL A 350 18.22 17.28 6.06
CA VAL A 350 19.50 17.60 6.71
C VAL A 350 20.40 18.34 5.72
N ILE A 351 20.96 19.46 6.18
CA ILE A 351 21.93 20.27 5.45
C ILE A 351 23.32 19.76 5.83
N LYS A 352 24.09 19.28 4.83
CA LYS A 352 25.49 18.90 5.02
C LYS A 352 26.35 19.71 4.05
N GLY A 353 27.06 20.71 4.58
CA GLY A 353 27.73 21.72 3.77
C GLY A 353 26.72 22.56 2.98
N ASN A 354 26.96 22.81 1.70
CA ASN A 354 26.05 23.56 0.82
C ASN A 354 25.02 22.67 0.08
N LYS A 355 24.74 21.45 0.59
CA LYS A 355 23.81 20.50 -0.05
C LYS A 355 22.73 20.03 0.90
N GLU A 356 21.50 20.05 0.42
CA GLU A 356 20.33 19.44 1.06
C GLU A 356 20.36 17.92 0.85
N ASN A 357 20.13 17.16 1.92
CA ASN A 357 20.08 15.70 1.89
C ASN A 357 18.84 15.19 2.63
N PHE A 358 18.33 14.06 2.15
CA PHE A 358 17.23 13.33 2.76
C PHE A 358 17.80 12.17 3.57
N LEU A 359 17.61 12.18 4.89
CA LEU A 359 18.08 11.13 5.77
C LEU A 359 16.91 10.53 6.55
N ALA A 360 16.97 9.22 6.80
CA ALA A 360 16.10 8.62 7.81
C ALA A 360 16.46 9.19 9.19
N ALA A 361 15.47 9.37 10.05
CA ALA A 361 15.65 9.95 11.38
C ALA A 361 16.78 9.26 12.18
N GLN A 362 16.86 7.94 12.10
CA GLN A 362 17.88 7.14 12.79
C GLN A 362 19.33 7.42 12.33
N ASP A 363 19.51 8.01 11.15
CA ASP A 363 20.83 8.33 10.58
C ASP A 363 21.28 9.76 10.91
N VAL A 364 20.40 10.57 11.53
CA VAL A 364 20.72 11.91 12.03
C VAL A 364 21.67 11.81 13.23
N LYS A 365 22.67 12.68 13.29
CA LYS A 365 23.65 12.74 14.38
C LYS A 365 23.63 14.10 15.06
N VAL A 366 24.01 14.13 16.34
CA VAL A 366 24.29 15.39 17.03
C VAL A 366 25.37 16.15 16.25
N GLY A 367 25.14 17.45 16.01
CA GLY A 367 25.97 18.29 15.17
C GLY A 367 25.52 18.38 13.69
N ASP A 368 24.60 17.53 13.23
CA ASP A 368 23.95 17.73 11.93
C ASP A 368 23.06 18.99 11.96
N GLN A 369 22.78 19.59 10.80
CA GLN A 369 21.91 20.76 10.67
C GLN A 369 20.60 20.39 9.99
N LEU A 370 19.45 20.68 10.61
CA LEU A 370 18.14 20.52 10.00
C LEU A 370 17.74 21.79 9.24
N LEU A 371 16.88 21.65 8.23
CA LEU A 371 16.25 22.80 7.59
C LEU A 371 15.05 23.26 8.42
N GLN A 372 15.16 24.43 9.03
CA GLN A 372 14.11 25.04 9.84
C GLN A 372 13.51 26.24 9.13
N ARG A 373 12.24 26.50 9.41
CA ARG A 373 11.51 27.69 9.03
C ARG A 373 11.56 28.72 10.17
N ASP A 374 12.37 29.76 10.02
CA ASP A 374 12.43 30.90 10.95
C ASP A 374 11.75 32.13 10.32
N GLY A 375 10.71 32.66 10.97
CA GLY A 375 10.01 33.87 10.51
C GLY A 375 9.46 33.78 9.09
N LYS A 376 10.16 34.37 8.09
CA LYS A 376 9.86 34.27 6.64
C LYS A 376 10.85 33.45 5.79
N GLU A 377 11.98 33.04 6.37
CA GLU A 377 13.05 32.34 5.65
C GLU A 377 13.23 30.90 6.13
N PHE A 378 13.98 30.12 5.36
CA PHE A 378 14.45 28.81 5.78
C PHE A 378 15.95 28.89 6.07
N SER A 379 16.34 28.40 7.24
CA SER A 379 17.71 28.47 7.74
C SER A 379 18.15 27.14 8.36
N PRO A 380 19.45 26.81 8.31
CA PRO A 380 20.00 25.67 9.04
C PRO A 380 19.85 25.85 10.55
N ILE A 381 19.49 24.78 11.26
CA ILE A 381 19.53 24.72 12.72
C ILE A 381 20.26 23.49 13.23
N LEU A 382 21.09 23.66 14.27
CA LEU A 382 21.95 22.60 14.80
C LEU A 382 21.16 21.61 15.67
N VAL A 383 21.38 20.31 15.44
CA VAL A 383 20.91 19.24 16.32
C VAL A 383 21.81 19.15 17.56
N THR A 384 21.22 19.26 18.75
CA THR A 384 21.93 19.25 20.03
C THR A 384 21.75 17.95 20.80
N ASN A 385 20.62 17.26 20.63
CA ASN A 385 20.30 16.05 21.39
C ASN A 385 19.40 15.08 20.60
N LEU A 386 19.59 13.79 20.84
CA LEU A 386 18.83 12.69 20.25
C LEU A 386 18.42 11.71 21.35
N THR A 387 17.12 11.55 21.58
CA THR A 387 16.59 10.65 22.61
C THR A 387 15.45 9.80 22.05
N MET A 388 15.32 8.55 22.50
CA MET A 388 14.15 7.73 22.17
C MET A 388 13.06 7.98 23.21
N VAL A 389 11.84 8.26 22.75
CA VAL A 389 10.65 8.43 23.59
C VAL A 389 9.54 7.52 23.11
N GLU A 390 8.63 7.16 24.01
CA GLU A 390 7.48 6.32 23.69
C GLU A 390 6.20 7.08 24.01
N GLU A 391 5.35 7.26 23.00
CA GLU A 391 4.15 8.09 23.10
C GLU A 391 2.95 7.38 22.45
N ILE A 392 1.74 7.87 22.74
CA ILE A 392 0.50 7.36 22.17
C ILE A 392 0.09 8.29 21.03
N GLY A 393 -0.22 7.69 19.87
CA GLY A 393 -0.66 8.42 18.69
C GLY A 393 0.44 8.52 17.63
N ALA A 394 0.20 7.91 16.48
CA ALA A 394 1.11 7.92 15.33
C ALA A 394 0.39 8.33 14.06
N PHE A 395 0.90 9.38 13.40
CA PHE A 395 0.24 10.02 12.27
C PHE A 395 1.21 10.27 11.12
N ALA A 396 0.76 10.04 9.89
CA ALA A 396 1.54 10.28 8.69
C ALA A 396 0.64 10.92 7.62
N PRO A 397 0.44 12.25 7.65
CA PRO A 397 -0.33 12.96 6.63
C PRO A 397 0.43 12.99 5.30
N MET A 398 -0.32 12.97 4.19
CA MET A 398 0.19 13.03 2.83
C MET A 398 -0.15 14.38 2.19
N THR A 399 0.83 14.99 1.54
CA THR A 399 0.69 16.29 0.88
C THR A 399 1.07 16.20 -0.59
N SER A 400 0.54 17.12 -1.42
CA SER A 400 0.71 17.10 -2.88
C SER A 400 2.15 17.19 -3.38
N ASN A 401 3.04 17.85 -2.62
CA ASN A 401 4.44 18.05 -2.97
C ASN A 401 5.41 17.14 -2.20
N GLY A 402 4.89 16.20 -1.40
CA GLY A 402 5.74 15.24 -0.69
C GLY A 402 6.38 15.77 0.60
N LEU A 403 6.16 17.04 0.95
CA LEU A 403 6.88 17.76 2.00
C LEU A 403 5.91 18.45 2.97
N LEU A 404 6.35 18.63 4.21
CA LEU A 404 5.62 19.38 5.23
C LEU A 404 6.56 19.98 6.28
N VAL A 405 6.13 21.07 6.90
CA VAL A 405 6.83 21.70 8.03
C VAL A 405 6.17 21.29 9.33
N VAL A 406 6.90 20.56 10.17
CA VAL A 406 6.44 20.04 11.46
C VAL A 406 7.30 20.61 12.57
N ASN A 407 6.68 21.26 13.55
CA ASN A 407 7.34 22.00 14.63
C ASN A 407 8.33 23.07 14.12
N GLY A 408 8.20 23.51 12.87
CA GLY A 408 9.13 24.43 12.22
C GLY A 408 10.25 23.75 11.43
N MET A 409 10.38 22.41 11.44
CA MET A 409 11.39 21.67 10.68
C MET A 409 10.79 21.02 9.43
N VAL A 410 11.57 20.97 8.35
CA VAL A 410 11.13 20.36 7.09
C VAL A 410 11.33 18.83 7.15
N ALA A 411 10.24 18.11 6.91
CA ALA A 411 10.23 16.66 6.79
C ALA A 411 9.53 16.22 5.50
N SER A 412 9.81 14.99 5.08
CA SER A 412 9.09 14.34 3.98
C SER A 412 7.81 13.71 4.51
N CYS A 413 6.77 13.56 3.70
CA CYS A 413 5.61 12.73 4.04
C CYS A 413 5.82 11.23 3.74
N HIS A 414 7.02 10.81 3.30
CA HIS A 414 7.36 9.43 2.92
C HIS A 414 8.51 8.83 3.76
N SER A 415 8.51 7.49 3.95
CA SER A 415 9.53 6.72 4.69
C SER A 415 10.70 6.18 3.86
N VAL A 416 10.69 6.25 2.52
CA VAL A 416 11.71 5.53 1.73
C VAL A 416 12.21 6.34 0.53
N ASN A 417 13.53 6.32 0.34
CA ASN A 417 14.29 7.20 -0.54
C ASN A 417 14.11 6.91 -2.04
N LYS A 418 14.11 8.02 -2.80
CA LYS A 418 14.23 8.23 -4.25
C LYS A 418 12.97 8.05 -5.11
N MET A 419 12.24 9.15 -5.27
CA MET A 419 11.94 9.78 -6.58
C MET A 419 11.32 11.17 -6.38
N LEU A 420 11.99 12.04 -5.62
CA LEU A 420 11.41 13.30 -5.14
C LEU A 420 11.35 14.45 -6.16
N SER A 421 11.72 14.26 -7.43
CA SER A 421 11.66 15.35 -8.43
C SER A 421 10.73 15.10 -9.60
N LEU A 422 10.50 13.84 -10.00
CA LEU A 422 9.71 13.53 -11.20
C LEU A 422 8.21 13.46 -10.94
N GLN A 423 7.78 13.04 -9.75
CA GLN A 423 6.37 12.88 -9.42
C GLN A 423 5.66 14.23 -9.20
N HIS A 424 6.31 15.21 -8.56
CA HIS A 424 5.69 16.51 -8.26
C HIS A 424 5.59 17.43 -9.48
N THR A 425 6.54 17.37 -10.42
CA THR A 425 6.51 18.19 -11.65
C THR A 425 5.36 17.76 -12.57
N PHE A 426 5.10 16.45 -12.65
CA PHE A 426 4.07 15.87 -13.51
C PHE A 426 2.65 16.09 -12.96
N LEU A 427 2.42 15.85 -11.65
CA LEU A 427 1.14 16.14 -10.99
C LEU A 427 0.81 17.63 -11.01
N GLY A 428 1.81 18.50 -10.85
CA GLY A 428 1.65 19.95 -10.98
C GLY A 428 1.25 20.38 -12.39
N PHE A 429 1.85 19.77 -13.42
CA PHE A 429 1.53 20.03 -14.84
C PHE A 429 0.10 19.60 -15.19
N MET A 430 -0.30 18.38 -14.80
CA MET A 430 -1.64 17.86 -15.07
C MET A 430 -2.73 18.67 -14.35
N ARG A 431 -2.48 19.13 -13.11
CA ARG A 431 -3.42 19.99 -12.38
C ARG A 431 -3.51 21.40 -12.97
N ARG A 432 -2.44 21.92 -13.59
CA ARG A 432 -2.47 23.19 -14.33
C ARG A 432 -3.31 23.08 -15.61
N LEU A 433 -3.29 21.91 -16.25
CA LEU A 433 -4.15 21.61 -17.38
C LEU A 433 -5.61 21.47 -16.93
N ASP A 434 -5.90 20.77 -15.84
CA ASP A 434 -7.26 20.67 -15.30
C ASP A 434 -7.82 22.03 -14.85
N SER A 435 -7.03 22.86 -14.16
CA SER A 435 -7.51 24.21 -13.78
C SER A 435 -7.71 25.11 -15.01
N PHE A 436 -6.91 24.92 -16.05
CA PHE A 436 -7.07 25.59 -17.34
C PHE A 436 -8.37 25.13 -18.00
N PHE A 437 -8.67 23.83 -18.04
CA PHE A 437 -9.92 23.32 -18.61
C PHE A 437 -11.16 23.66 -17.79
N SER A 438 -11.10 23.64 -16.45
CA SER A 438 -12.23 23.99 -15.58
C SER A 438 -12.58 25.48 -15.66
N GLN A 439 -11.58 26.35 -15.91
CA GLN A 439 -11.80 27.78 -16.10
C GLN A 439 -12.34 28.11 -17.51
N TRP A 440 -12.08 27.26 -18.50
CA TRP A 440 -12.67 27.32 -19.84
C TRP A 440 -14.08 26.71 -19.92
N GLN A 441 -14.43 25.80 -19.00
CA GLN A 441 -15.76 25.17 -18.93
C GLN A 441 -16.88 26.14 -18.52
N GLN A 442 -16.54 27.24 -17.84
CA GLN A 442 -17.49 28.31 -17.47
C GLN A 442 -17.83 29.27 -18.62
N ILE A 443 -17.07 29.23 -19.73
CA ILE A 443 -17.27 30.13 -20.88
C ILE A 443 -18.10 29.47 -22.01
N PHE A 444 -18.25 28.14 -22.00
CA PHE A 444 -18.81 27.38 -23.13
C PHE A 444 -20.19 26.72 -22.93
N PHE A 445 -20.74 26.66 -21.72
CA PHE A 445 -22.03 26.00 -21.48
C PHE A 445 -23.07 26.97 -20.92
N ASP A 446 -23.63 27.79 -21.81
CA ASP A 446 -24.93 28.43 -21.61
C ASP A 446 -25.77 28.32 -22.90
N ILE A 447 -25.88 27.10 -23.44
CA ILE A 447 -26.78 26.80 -24.55
C ILE A 447 -27.65 25.61 -24.12
N ASP A 448 -28.87 25.93 -23.71
CA ASP A 448 -29.95 24.98 -23.52
C ASP A 448 -30.33 24.37 -24.88
N MET A 449 -30.31 23.03 -24.99
CA MET A 449 -30.69 22.35 -26.22
C MET A 449 -31.63 21.19 -25.94
N SER A 450 -32.92 21.48 -26.10
CA SER A 450 -33.99 20.50 -26.18
C SER A 450 -33.80 19.59 -27.39
N VAL A 451 -33.87 18.28 -27.17
CA VAL A 451 -33.76 17.24 -28.19
C VAL A 451 -35.05 17.15 -29.02
N SER A 452 -34.95 17.30 -30.33
CA SER A 452 -35.97 16.79 -31.26
C SER A 452 -35.32 16.19 -32.50
N ASN A 453 -35.63 14.92 -32.75
CA ASN A 453 -35.53 14.17 -34.00
C ASN A 453 -34.17 14.07 -34.71
N GLY A 454 -33.29 13.24 -34.15
CA GLY A 454 -32.76 12.09 -34.91
C GLY A 454 -31.65 12.30 -35.95
N PHE A 455 -31.08 13.49 -36.13
CA PHE A 455 -29.82 13.67 -36.87
C PHE A 455 -28.99 14.80 -36.24
N VAL A 456 -27.72 14.53 -35.94
CA VAL A 456 -26.75 15.52 -35.44
C VAL A 456 -25.92 16.01 -36.63
N ASP A 457 -26.27 17.18 -37.16
CA ASP A 457 -25.39 17.89 -38.10
C ASP A 457 -24.27 18.57 -37.29
N VAL A 458 -23.07 18.02 -37.38
CA VAL A 458 -21.86 18.65 -36.81
C VAL A 458 -21.45 19.85 -37.67
N PRO A 459 -21.02 20.98 -37.06
CA PRO A 459 -20.71 22.21 -37.79
C PRO A 459 -19.63 22.04 -38.86
N THR A 460 -19.75 22.82 -39.94
CA THR A 460 -18.81 22.86 -41.07
C THR A 460 -17.40 23.23 -40.60
N GLY A 461 -16.48 22.27 -40.64
CA GLY A 461 -15.08 22.42 -40.21
C GLY A 461 -14.53 21.25 -39.38
N THR A 462 -15.42 20.42 -38.83
CA THR A 462 -15.04 19.20 -38.08
C THR A 462 -14.31 18.17 -38.95
N TRP A 463 -14.59 18.13 -40.26
CA TRP A 463 -13.88 17.28 -41.23
C TRP A 463 -12.41 17.67 -41.46
N GLN A 464 -12.06 18.94 -41.26
CA GLN A 464 -10.67 19.42 -41.41
C GLN A 464 -9.83 19.09 -40.17
N LEU A 465 -10.46 18.99 -39.00
CA LEU A 465 -9.81 18.55 -37.75
C LEU A 465 -9.54 17.05 -37.74
N LEU A 466 -10.45 16.23 -38.29
CA LEU A 466 -10.27 14.78 -38.40
C LEU A 466 -9.13 14.38 -39.35
N SER A 467 -8.94 15.14 -40.43
CA SER A 467 -7.87 14.89 -41.41
C SER A 467 -6.47 15.26 -40.91
N VAL A 468 -6.36 16.20 -39.96
CA VAL A 468 -5.10 16.50 -39.25
C VAL A 468 -4.77 15.41 -38.22
N LEU A 469 -5.79 14.81 -37.61
CA LEU A 469 -5.64 13.72 -36.64
C LEU A 469 -5.13 12.41 -37.28
N GLU A 470 -5.46 12.13 -38.54
CA GLU A 470 -4.94 10.98 -39.29
C GLU A 470 -3.45 11.10 -39.66
N TYR A 471 -2.88 12.32 -39.70
CA TYR A 471 -1.46 12.52 -40.04
C TYR A 471 -0.52 12.34 -38.83
N ILE A 472 -1.06 12.45 -37.61
CA ILE A 472 -0.29 12.44 -36.35
C ILE A 472 -0.20 11.01 -35.76
N ILE A 473 -1.10 10.10 -36.17
CA ILE A 473 -1.18 8.76 -35.63
C ILE A 473 -1.02 7.76 -36.79
N PRO A 474 0.13 7.09 -36.95
CA PRO A 474 0.25 6.04 -37.95
C PRO A 474 -0.54 4.82 -37.46
N ILE A 475 -1.80 4.71 -37.87
CA ILE A 475 -2.56 3.48 -37.77
C ILE A 475 -2.19 2.66 -39.01
N SER A 476 -1.39 1.61 -38.85
CA SER A 476 -1.32 0.55 -39.85
C SER A 476 -2.41 -0.51 -39.57
N PRO A 477 -2.88 -1.21 -40.61
CA PRO A 477 -4.29 -1.54 -40.73
C PRO A 477 -4.58 -2.99 -40.35
N PHE A 478 -5.74 -3.22 -39.73
CA PHE A 478 -6.42 -4.52 -39.80
C PHE A 478 -7.88 -4.29 -40.21
N MET A 479 -8.06 -4.06 -41.50
CA MET A 479 -9.29 -4.43 -42.21
C MET A 479 -9.03 -5.79 -42.85
N SER A 480 -9.68 -6.84 -42.35
CA SER A 480 -10.28 -7.87 -43.20
C SER A 480 -11.34 -8.65 -42.42
N TRP A 481 -12.51 -8.74 -43.04
CA TRP A 481 -13.70 -9.57 -42.74
C TRP A 481 -14.86 -8.95 -41.94
N ILE A 482 -15.89 -8.65 -42.76
CA ILE A 482 -17.33 -8.40 -42.53
C ILE A 482 -17.71 -6.97 -42.19
#